data_AF-A0A1I0DVZ0-F1
#
_entry.id   AF-A0A1I0DVZ0-F1
#
_cell.length_a   1.000
_cell.length_b   1.000
_cell.length_c   1.000
_cell.angle_alpha   90.00
_cell.angle_beta   90.00
_cell.angle_gamma   90.00
#
_symmetry.space_group_name_H-M   'P 1'
#
loop_
_entity.id
_entity.type
_entity.pdbx_description
1 polymer ?
#
loop_
_entity_poly.entity_id
_entity_poly.type
_entity_poly.pdbx_seq_one_letter_code
_entity_poly.pdbx_strand_id
1 'polypeptide(L)'
;MTGVSNYKVRSGDTLSAIAKRNSTTVDALVKDNKLKDPDRISAGQVLRIADGFDTKPAGSTQGGRATGAPMRVDSYQPAGASAKPTGAGKGGSVPADLGALSRKYEATGPGTVSTGKGDKGGVSYGSYQFSSKSGSAKEFVNGLKNTYPEYHKALAGKTPGSPEFTAAWKDLAKKDPEGFFKAQHDAIARTHHGPAVADIQKTTGLDVTTRSKTLQDVAWSTAVQHRNNSDDVFKAALKGKDPSKMSDEEIIKAVYAERGRRNEGGELVHFSSSSRGMQEGVANRFKNESKDALAQLKKEQAAGRTESAPKPDGKPVTGTGSVNKPVSAEAKQVKVPYYSQFEGGHGYTPGGKACFKAAVSMAKAAGANVTGPGDRIQVATGENSKGQVTVDPKKAAEGRKYIDSQLDAGKPVVVGVSHKDANYNADGLTDHFVVITGRGVDDKGRAYYTFHDPGTTQTSKGADTNPDNRFYMEDTGKMYRPGKQANGYVSDRQFEVSMVRRNG
;
A
#
# COMPACT_ATOMS: atom_id res chain seq x y z
N MET A 1 -28.15 -23.48 -3.52
CA MET A 1 -28.70 -22.66 -4.61
C MET A 1 -27.52 -21.93 -5.24
N THR A 2 -27.28 -22.10 -6.53
CA THR A 2 -26.24 -21.38 -7.28
C THR A 2 -26.63 -19.90 -7.31
N GLY A 3 -25.80 -19.03 -6.77
CA GLY A 3 -26.00 -17.59 -6.93
C GLY A 3 -25.92 -17.24 -8.42
N VAL A 4 -26.87 -16.48 -8.91
CA VAL A 4 -26.83 -15.93 -10.26
C VAL A 4 -26.84 -14.43 -10.09
N SER A 5 -25.74 -13.79 -10.46
CA SER A 5 -25.62 -12.34 -10.46
C SER A 5 -25.83 -11.81 -11.88
N ASN A 6 -26.49 -10.65 -12.01
CA ASN A 6 -26.70 -10.01 -13.30
C ASN A 6 -25.75 -8.82 -13.43
N TYR A 7 -24.97 -8.78 -14.51
CA TYR A 7 -24.02 -7.71 -14.80
C TYR A 7 -24.44 -6.93 -16.04
N LYS A 8 -24.63 -5.62 -15.89
CA LYS A 8 -24.94 -4.73 -17.03
C LYS A 8 -23.64 -4.20 -17.66
N VAL A 9 -23.39 -4.59 -18.90
CA VAL A 9 -22.22 -4.22 -19.71
C VAL A 9 -22.14 -2.70 -19.85
N ARG A 10 -20.96 -2.13 -19.59
CA ARG A 10 -20.68 -0.70 -19.75
C ARG A 10 -19.90 -0.44 -21.04
N SER A 11 -19.94 0.80 -21.53
CA SER A 11 -19.12 1.19 -22.68
C SER A 11 -17.63 0.95 -22.38
N GLY A 12 -16.94 0.20 -23.24
CA GLY A 12 -15.54 -0.18 -23.06
C GLY A 12 -15.29 -1.48 -22.26
N ASP A 13 -16.33 -2.15 -21.76
CA ASP A 13 -16.15 -3.48 -21.18
C ASP A 13 -15.87 -4.53 -22.27
N THR A 14 -15.06 -5.54 -21.93
CA THR A 14 -14.86 -6.76 -22.73
C THR A 14 -15.29 -7.99 -21.92
N LEU A 15 -15.66 -9.09 -22.57
CA LEU A 15 -16.02 -10.33 -21.86
C LEU A 15 -14.87 -10.85 -20.98
N SER A 16 -13.62 -10.67 -21.40
CA SER A 16 -12.45 -11.07 -20.63
C SER A 16 -12.27 -10.24 -19.36
N ALA A 17 -12.47 -8.91 -19.44
CA ALA A 17 -12.43 -8.03 -18.28
C ALA A 17 -13.60 -8.30 -17.32
N ILE A 18 -14.80 -8.57 -17.84
CA ILE A 18 -15.99 -8.94 -17.05
C ILE A 18 -15.77 -10.30 -16.38
N ALA A 19 -15.27 -11.30 -17.10
CA ALA A 19 -14.98 -12.64 -16.56
C ALA A 19 -13.97 -12.56 -15.41
N LYS A 20 -12.87 -11.83 -15.62
CA LYS A 20 -11.84 -11.60 -14.59
C LYS A 20 -12.39 -10.85 -13.37
N ARG A 21 -13.23 -9.84 -13.58
CA ARG A 21 -13.86 -9.05 -12.50
C ARG A 21 -14.83 -9.88 -11.66
N ASN A 22 -15.46 -10.89 -12.25
CA ASN A 22 -16.49 -11.70 -11.62
C ASN A 22 -16.04 -13.14 -11.35
N SER A 23 -14.73 -13.42 -11.35
CA SER A 23 -14.14 -14.73 -11.06
C SER A 23 -14.78 -15.90 -11.84
N THR A 24 -15.10 -15.67 -13.11
CA THR A 24 -15.62 -16.68 -14.05
C THR A 24 -14.74 -16.72 -15.31
N THR A 25 -15.06 -17.54 -16.30
CA THR A 25 -14.34 -17.59 -17.58
C THR A 25 -15.17 -16.98 -18.70
N VAL A 26 -14.50 -16.53 -19.77
CA VAL A 26 -15.18 -16.06 -20.98
C VAL A 26 -16.10 -17.16 -21.53
N ASP A 27 -15.62 -18.41 -21.55
CA ASP A 27 -16.39 -19.56 -22.02
C ASP A 27 -17.64 -19.82 -21.17
N ALA A 28 -17.53 -19.67 -19.84
CA ALA A 28 -18.68 -19.78 -18.94
C ALA A 28 -19.69 -18.66 -19.19
N LEU A 29 -19.24 -17.41 -19.35
CA LEU A 29 -20.12 -16.28 -19.69
C LEU A 29 -20.81 -16.45 -21.04
N VAL A 30 -20.09 -16.91 -22.06
CA VAL A 30 -20.63 -17.16 -23.40
C VAL A 30 -21.71 -18.24 -23.34
N LYS A 31 -21.43 -19.34 -22.63
CA LYS A 31 -22.37 -20.46 -22.44
C LYS A 31 -23.60 -20.05 -21.64
N ASP A 32 -23.40 -19.31 -20.55
CA ASP A 32 -24.49 -18.90 -19.63
C ASP A 32 -25.45 -17.88 -20.23
N ASN A 33 -24.97 -17.12 -21.22
CA ASN A 33 -25.71 -16.06 -21.89
C ASN A 33 -26.05 -16.37 -23.35
N LYS A 34 -25.70 -17.56 -23.83
CA LYS A 34 -25.93 -18.01 -25.22
C LYS A 34 -25.41 -17.01 -26.25
N LEU A 35 -24.25 -16.42 -26.00
CA LEU A 35 -23.63 -15.45 -26.90
C LEU A 35 -23.12 -16.19 -28.15
N LYS A 36 -23.52 -15.71 -29.34
CA LYS A 36 -23.09 -16.31 -30.62
C LYS A 36 -21.66 -15.92 -31.00
N ASP A 37 -21.21 -14.75 -30.55
CA ASP A 37 -19.89 -14.21 -30.82
C ASP A 37 -19.32 -13.62 -29.50
N PRO A 38 -18.24 -14.20 -28.94
CA PRO A 38 -17.61 -13.73 -27.70
C PRO A 38 -17.02 -12.32 -27.78
N ASP A 39 -16.71 -11.82 -28.99
CA ASP A 39 -16.09 -10.50 -29.17
C ASP A 39 -17.12 -9.38 -29.39
N ARG A 40 -18.41 -9.72 -29.43
CA ARG A 40 -19.50 -8.76 -29.66
C ARG A 40 -20.47 -8.72 -28.48
N ILE A 41 -20.13 -7.89 -27.49
CA ILE A 41 -21.05 -7.44 -26.44
C ILE A 41 -21.34 -5.95 -26.58
N SER A 42 -22.58 -5.55 -26.32
CA SER A 42 -23.02 -4.16 -26.45
C SER A 42 -23.19 -3.50 -25.10
N ALA A 43 -22.81 -2.22 -24.97
CA ALA A 43 -23.09 -1.43 -23.78
C ALA A 43 -24.60 -1.43 -23.48
N GLY A 44 -24.96 -1.67 -22.23
CA GLY A 44 -26.35 -1.81 -21.76
C GLY A 44 -26.88 -3.24 -21.77
N GLN A 45 -26.20 -4.19 -22.42
CA GLN A 45 -26.54 -5.61 -22.39
C GLN A 45 -26.40 -6.17 -20.98
N VAL A 46 -27.35 -6.99 -20.54
CA VAL A 46 -27.29 -7.65 -19.23
C VAL A 46 -26.81 -9.08 -19.42
N LEU A 47 -25.69 -9.42 -18.79
CA LEU A 47 -25.13 -10.76 -18.75
C LEU A 47 -25.50 -11.43 -17.43
N ARG A 48 -26.11 -12.59 -17.53
CA ARG A 48 -26.28 -13.56 -16.46
C ARG A 48 -24.94 -14.20 -16.16
N ILE A 49 -24.39 -13.88 -15.00
CA ILE A 49 -23.19 -14.51 -14.48
C ILE A 49 -23.66 -15.59 -13.52
N ALA A 50 -23.63 -16.84 -13.98
CA ALA A 50 -23.83 -17.94 -13.05
C ALA A 50 -22.58 -18.08 -12.19
N ASP A 51 -22.75 -18.26 -10.90
CA ASP A 51 -21.68 -18.72 -10.02
C ASP A 51 -21.45 -20.21 -10.33
N GLY A 52 -20.82 -20.46 -11.47
CA GLY A 52 -20.78 -21.75 -12.14
C GLY A 52 -19.62 -22.63 -11.70
N PHE A 53 -19.73 -23.23 -10.51
CA PHE A 53 -19.29 -24.60 -10.31
C PHE A 53 -20.39 -25.54 -10.82
N ASP A 54 -20.43 -25.85 -12.12
CA ASP A 54 -21.35 -26.85 -12.64
C ASP A 54 -20.66 -28.17 -12.98
N THR A 55 -21.01 -29.20 -12.22
CA THR A 55 -20.85 -30.62 -12.54
C THR A 55 -22.22 -31.18 -12.90
N LYS A 56 -22.40 -31.76 -14.09
CA LYS A 56 -23.59 -32.57 -14.42
C LYS A 56 -23.19 -33.97 -14.98
N PRO A 57 -23.97 -35.05 -14.73
CA PRO A 57 -23.50 -36.45 -14.72
C PRO A 57 -24.10 -37.36 -15.84
N ALA A 58 -23.48 -38.54 -16.03
CA ALA A 58 -24.04 -39.81 -16.53
C ALA A 58 -23.02 -40.93 -16.19
N GLY A 59 -23.31 -42.16 -15.72
CA GLY A 59 -24.53 -42.90 -15.41
C GLY A 59 -24.21 -44.14 -14.53
N SER A 60 -25.26 -44.79 -14.03
CA SER A 60 -25.38 -45.94 -13.11
C SER A 60 -24.54 -47.19 -13.47
N THR A 61 -24.02 -47.98 -12.50
CA THR A 61 -24.76 -49.11 -11.88
C THR A 61 -24.10 -49.70 -10.61
N GLN A 62 -24.95 -50.37 -9.82
CA GLN A 62 -24.87 -50.96 -8.46
C GLN A 62 -23.66 -51.81 -8.03
N GLY A 63 -23.40 -51.81 -6.71
CA GLY A 63 -22.79 -52.91 -5.96
C GLY A 63 -22.31 -52.48 -4.57
N GLY A 64 -23.10 -52.71 -3.52
CA GLY A 64 -22.92 -52.13 -2.20
C GLY A 64 -21.79 -52.70 -1.33
N ARG A 65 -21.19 -51.83 -0.50
CA ARG A 65 -20.81 -52.09 0.90
C ARG A 65 -20.47 -50.77 1.59
N ALA A 66 -20.93 -50.63 2.83
CA ALA A 66 -20.78 -49.45 3.68
C ALA A 66 -19.34 -48.91 3.71
N THR A 67 -19.15 -47.69 3.24
CA THR A 67 -17.88 -46.95 3.28
C THR A 67 -18.14 -45.47 3.57
N GLY A 68 -17.23 -44.89 4.36
CA GLY A 68 -17.37 -43.58 5.01
C GLY A 68 -17.64 -42.42 4.05
N ALA A 69 -18.53 -41.54 4.51
CA ALA A 69 -18.78 -40.24 3.92
C ALA A 69 -17.48 -39.40 3.90
N PRO A 70 -17.16 -38.69 2.80
CA PRO A 70 -16.04 -37.77 2.77
C PRO A 70 -16.41 -36.52 3.59
N MET A 71 -15.71 -36.33 4.71
CA MET A 71 -15.73 -35.08 5.46
C MET A 71 -15.26 -33.94 4.56
N ARG A 72 -16.14 -32.95 4.39
CA ARG A 72 -15.83 -31.62 3.88
C ARG A 72 -15.04 -30.86 4.95
N VAL A 73 -13.95 -30.18 4.58
CA VAL A 73 -13.26 -29.24 5.48
C VAL A 73 -13.48 -27.81 5.01
N ASP A 74 -14.71 -27.34 5.17
CA ASP A 74 -14.99 -25.95 5.48
C ASP A 74 -14.98 -25.83 7.02
N SER A 75 -14.24 -24.84 7.55
CA SER A 75 -14.10 -24.48 8.97
C SER A 75 -13.32 -25.46 9.86
N TYR A 76 -12.18 -25.00 10.41
CA TYR A 76 -11.62 -25.61 11.62
C TYR A 76 -11.99 -24.75 12.83
N GLN A 77 -12.71 -25.37 13.77
CA GLN A 77 -13.02 -24.90 15.12
C GLN A 77 -11.75 -24.82 15.98
N PRO A 78 -11.68 -23.98 17.03
CA PRO A 78 -10.51 -23.87 17.88
C PRO A 78 -10.38 -25.10 18.78
N ALA A 79 -9.24 -25.79 18.73
CA ALA A 79 -8.86 -26.77 19.75
C ALA A 79 -8.29 -26.03 20.97
N GLY A 80 -8.75 -26.45 22.16
CA GLY A 80 -8.60 -25.78 23.44
C GLY A 80 -7.17 -25.65 23.97
N ALA A 81 -7.09 -24.87 25.05
CA ALA A 81 -5.89 -24.66 25.84
C ALA A 81 -5.20 -25.98 26.22
N SER A 82 -3.88 -26.05 25.98
CA SER A 82 -2.83 -26.47 26.93
C SER A 82 -1.57 -26.93 26.18
N ALA A 83 -0.48 -26.18 26.30
CA ALA A 83 0.88 -26.65 26.61
C ALA A 83 1.91 -25.55 26.27
N LYS A 84 2.59 -25.06 27.31
CA LYS A 84 3.76 -24.17 27.24
C LYS A 84 5.01 -25.05 27.05
N PRO A 85 6.03 -24.60 26.29
CA PRO A 85 7.36 -24.42 26.88
C PRO A 85 8.02 -23.12 26.36
N THR A 86 8.30 -22.12 27.21
CA THR A 86 9.56 -21.88 27.94
C THR A 86 10.81 -21.75 27.04
N GLY A 87 11.24 -20.50 26.85
CA GLY A 87 12.50 -20.14 26.21
C GLY A 87 12.57 -18.62 26.03
N ALA A 88 12.89 -17.91 27.10
CA ALA A 88 13.05 -16.46 27.09
C ALA A 88 14.36 -16.06 26.38
N GLY A 89 14.26 -15.25 25.33
CA GLY A 89 15.34 -14.41 24.82
C GLY A 89 14.90 -12.96 24.89
N LYS A 90 15.53 -12.18 25.78
CA LYS A 90 15.31 -10.73 25.95
C LYS A 90 15.89 -9.95 24.77
N GLY A 91 15.19 -8.90 24.34
CA GLY A 91 15.81 -7.68 23.81
C GLY A 91 15.21 -7.15 22.51
N GLY A 92 14.62 -5.96 22.58
CA GLY A 92 14.36 -5.10 21.41
C GLY A 92 12.88 -4.81 21.17
N SER A 93 12.40 -3.66 21.67
CA SER A 93 11.10 -3.08 21.33
C SER A 93 11.03 -2.80 19.82
N VAL A 94 10.19 -3.56 19.11
CA VAL A 94 9.95 -3.43 17.66
C VAL A 94 8.88 -2.35 17.41
N PRO A 95 9.15 -1.28 16.65
CA PRO A 95 8.16 -0.28 16.26
C PRO A 95 7.09 -0.88 15.33
N ALA A 96 5.84 -0.48 15.54
CA ALA A 96 4.63 -1.06 14.97
C ALA A 96 4.56 -0.97 13.43
N ASP A 97 4.58 -2.15 12.78
CA ASP A 97 4.21 -2.35 11.38
C ASP A 97 2.69 -2.28 11.20
N LEU A 98 2.22 -1.62 10.14
CA LEU A 98 0.81 -1.63 9.75
C LEU A 98 0.31 -3.09 9.60
N GLY A 99 -0.87 -3.39 10.15
CA GLY A 99 -1.52 -4.71 10.15
C GLY A 99 -1.08 -5.67 11.29
N ALA A 100 -0.30 -5.19 12.27
CA ALA A 100 0.02 -5.95 13.49
C ALA A 100 -1.21 -6.35 14.31
N LEU A 101 -2.29 -5.55 14.23
CA LEU A 101 -3.55 -5.82 14.93
C LEU A 101 -4.25 -7.10 14.44
N SER A 102 -4.33 -7.30 13.12
CA SER A 102 -5.03 -8.46 12.54
C SER A 102 -4.16 -9.73 12.52
N ARG A 103 -2.84 -9.57 12.59
CA ARG A 103 -1.83 -10.64 12.69
C ARG A 103 -2.14 -11.67 13.78
N LYS A 104 -2.61 -11.22 14.95
CA LYS A 104 -2.92 -12.09 16.11
C LYS A 104 -4.14 -13.00 15.86
N TYR A 105 -4.97 -12.69 14.86
CA TYR A 105 -6.27 -13.31 14.66
C TYR A 105 -6.49 -13.92 13.26
N GLU A 106 -5.61 -13.62 12.29
CA GLU A 106 -5.75 -14.06 10.88
C GLU A 106 -4.81 -15.19 10.47
N ALA A 107 -3.74 -15.46 11.21
CA ALA A 107 -2.70 -16.36 10.75
C ALA A 107 -2.92 -17.81 11.21
N THR A 108 -3.24 -18.70 10.27
CA THR A 108 -2.51 -19.98 10.26
C THR A 108 -1.06 -19.61 9.94
N GLY A 109 -0.07 -20.15 10.67
CA GLY A 109 1.30 -19.65 10.62
C GLY A 109 1.86 -19.47 9.19
N PRO A 110 2.86 -18.61 8.97
CA PRO A 110 3.39 -18.30 7.63
C PRO A 110 3.85 -19.53 6.83
N GLY A 111 4.11 -20.65 7.52
CA GLY A 111 4.48 -21.94 6.93
C GLY A 111 3.31 -22.91 6.68
N THR A 112 2.07 -22.52 6.93
CA THR A 112 0.91 -23.40 6.74
C THR A 112 0.79 -23.82 5.29
N VAL A 113 0.58 -25.11 5.05
CA VAL A 113 0.34 -25.67 3.72
C VAL A 113 -0.84 -26.64 3.79
N SER A 114 -1.88 -26.40 3.01
CA SER A 114 -3.00 -27.34 2.84
C SER A 114 -2.75 -28.20 1.61
N THR A 115 -2.80 -29.52 1.77
CA THR A 115 -2.38 -30.50 0.74
C THR A 115 -3.41 -30.72 -0.38
N GLY A 116 -4.59 -30.11 -0.31
CA GLY A 116 -5.62 -30.20 -1.37
C GLY A 116 -6.12 -31.61 -1.68
N LYS A 117 -6.05 -32.55 -0.71
CA LYS A 117 -6.45 -33.95 -0.93
C LYS A 117 -7.99 -34.04 -0.93
N GLY A 118 -8.60 -33.84 -2.10
CA GLY A 118 -10.05 -33.91 -2.32
C GLY A 118 -10.70 -32.63 -2.88
N ASP A 119 -9.98 -31.50 -2.94
CA ASP A 119 -10.55 -30.22 -3.35
C ASP A 119 -10.00 -29.70 -4.68
N LYS A 120 -10.88 -29.05 -5.45
CA LYS A 120 -10.60 -28.53 -6.80
C LYS A 120 -9.57 -27.38 -6.84
N GLY A 121 -8.96 -26.97 -5.71
CA GLY A 121 -8.17 -25.73 -5.55
C GLY A 121 -6.64 -25.85 -5.56
N GLY A 122 -6.07 -27.07 -5.63
CA GLY A 122 -4.62 -27.28 -5.52
C GLY A 122 -4.08 -27.06 -4.10
N VAL A 123 -2.76 -26.92 -3.97
CA VAL A 123 -2.09 -26.70 -2.68
C VAL A 123 -2.18 -25.20 -2.33
N SER A 124 -2.52 -24.90 -1.08
CA SER A 124 -2.62 -23.52 -0.58
C SER A 124 -1.55 -23.23 0.47
N TYR A 125 -0.96 -22.04 0.41
CA TYR A 125 0.26 -21.68 1.12
C TYR A 125 0.09 -20.44 2.02
N GLY A 126 0.66 -20.53 3.22
CA GLY A 126 0.84 -19.44 4.16
C GLY A 126 -0.43 -18.92 4.80
N SER A 127 -0.26 -17.80 5.52
CA SER A 127 -1.30 -17.22 6.36
C SER A 127 -2.50 -16.70 5.58
N TYR A 128 -2.30 -16.38 4.31
CA TYR A 128 -3.35 -15.88 3.40
C TYR A 128 -3.80 -16.92 2.37
N GLN A 129 -3.36 -18.18 2.51
CA GLN A 129 -3.76 -19.31 1.66
C GLN A 129 -3.62 -19.02 0.16
N PHE A 130 -2.42 -18.61 -0.27
CA PHE A 130 -2.11 -18.43 -1.69
C PHE A 130 -2.21 -19.78 -2.42
N SER A 131 -3.10 -19.88 -3.41
CA SER A 131 -3.40 -21.14 -4.10
C SER A 131 -2.48 -21.33 -5.31
N SER A 132 -2.03 -22.57 -5.52
CA SER A 132 -1.29 -22.95 -6.72
C SER A 132 -2.14 -22.89 -7.99
N LYS A 133 -3.43 -23.22 -7.89
CA LYS A 133 -4.32 -23.36 -9.06
C LYS A 133 -4.91 -22.03 -9.52
N SER A 134 -5.26 -21.13 -8.60
CA SER A 134 -5.73 -19.78 -8.96
C SER A 134 -4.62 -18.88 -9.49
N GLY A 135 -3.36 -19.29 -9.32
CA GLY A 135 -2.19 -18.49 -9.68
C GLY A 135 -1.76 -17.49 -8.60
N SER A 136 -2.51 -17.34 -7.50
CA SER A 136 -2.17 -16.34 -6.47
C SER A 136 -0.84 -16.64 -5.74
N ALA A 137 -0.42 -17.91 -5.65
CA ALA A 137 0.91 -18.26 -5.16
C ALA A 137 2.02 -17.83 -6.13
N LYS A 138 1.77 -17.91 -7.44
CA LYS A 138 2.72 -17.45 -8.47
C LYS A 138 2.81 -15.91 -8.47
N GLU A 139 1.68 -15.23 -8.34
CA GLU A 139 1.62 -13.77 -8.24
C GLU A 139 2.32 -13.26 -6.98
N PHE A 140 2.11 -13.93 -5.83
CA PHE A 140 2.84 -13.67 -4.60
C PHE A 140 4.34 -13.71 -4.84
N VAL A 141 4.85 -14.82 -5.39
CA VAL A 141 6.29 -14.99 -5.67
C VAL A 141 6.80 -13.89 -6.59
N ASN A 142 6.13 -13.62 -7.71
CA ASN A 142 6.53 -12.54 -8.63
C ASN A 142 6.59 -11.18 -7.92
N GLY A 143 5.65 -10.91 -7.02
CA GLY A 143 5.58 -9.69 -6.22
C GLY A 143 6.70 -9.51 -5.19
N LEU A 144 7.48 -10.56 -4.90
CA LEU A 144 8.63 -10.51 -4.00
C LEU A 144 9.90 -10.01 -4.70
N LYS A 145 9.97 -10.05 -6.04
CA LYS A 145 11.21 -9.85 -6.81
C LYS A 145 12.01 -8.60 -6.40
N ASN A 146 11.31 -7.50 -6.12
CA ASN A 146 11.92 -6.21 -5.83
C ASN A 146 11.91 -5.85 -4.34
N THR A 147 10.96 -6.38 -3.57
CA THR A 147 10.74 -6.01 -2.15
C THR A 147 11.33 -7.03 -1.18
N TYR A 148 11.40 -8.28 -1.60
CA TYR A 148 11.89 -9.41 -0.80
C TYR A 148 12.75 -10.34 -1.68
N PRO A 149 13.87 -9.84 -2.23
CA PRO A 149 14.65 -10.57 -3.24
C PRO A 149 15.19 -11.92 -2.73
N GLU A 150 15.49 -12.02 -1.43
CA GLU A 150 15.94 -13.28 -0.81
C GLU A 150 14.84 -14.35 -0.78
N TYR A 151 13.60 -13.95 -0.49
CA TYR A 151 12.45 -14.87 -0.54
C TYR A 151 12.06 -15.20 -1.98
N HIS A 152 12.12 -14.21 -2.88
CA HIS A 152 11.95 -14.42 -4.32
C HIS A 152 12.97 -15.45 -4.83
N LYS A 153 14.26 -15.30 -4.50
CA LYS A 153 15.32 -16.22 -4.91
C LYS A 153 15.07 -17.65 -4.42
N ALA A 154 14.57 -17.80 -3.18
CA ALA A 154 14.24 -19.10 -2.62
C ALA A 154 13.06 -19.79 -3.31
N LEU A 155 12.04 -19.03 -3.73
CA LEU A 155 10.79 -19.57 -4.30
C LEU A 155 10.74 -19.55 -5.84
N ALA A 156 11.42 -18.62 -6.50
CA ALA A 156 11.41 -18.45 -7.94
C ALA A 156 12.02 -19.66 -8.65
N GLY A 157 11.47 -19.98 -9.82
CA GLY A 157 11.81 -21.16 -10.61
C GLY A 157 11.23 -22.48 -10.08
N LYS A 158 10.57 -22.48 -8.91
CA LYS A 158 9.81 -23.63 -8.40
C LYS A 158 8.33 -23.47 -8.72
N THR A 159 7.66 -24.56 -9.07
CA THR A 159 6.24 -24.54 -9.42
C THR A 159 5.36 -24.59 -8.17
N PRO A 160 4.49 -23.60 -7.89
CA PRO A 160 3.54 -23.70 -6.79
C PRO A 160 2.71 -24.98 -6.86
N GLY A 161 2.57 -25.69 -5.75
CA GLY A 161 1.95 -27.03 -5.70
C GLY A 161 2.93 -28.20 -5.80
N SER A 162 4.18 -27.96 -6.20
CA SER A 162 5.22 -29.00 -6.23
C SER A 162 5.78 -29.32 -4.84
N PRO A 163 6.34 -30.53 -4.64
CA PRO A 163 7.09 -30.86 -3.42
C PRO A 163 8.23 -29.87 -3.13
N GLU A 164 8.96 -29.45 -4.16
CA GLU A 164 10.12 -28.56 -4.06
C GLU A 164 9.70 -27.15 -3.60
N PHE A 165 8.61 -26.62 -4.18
CA PHE A 165 8.04 -25.34 -3.74
C PHE A 165 7.54 -25.41 -2.29
N THR A 166 6.88 -26.53 -1.94
CA THR A 166 6.35 -26.75 -0.60
C THR A 166 7.43 -26.84 0.46
N ALA A 167 8.55 -27.51 0.15
CA ALA A 167 9.72 -27.56 1.02
C ALA A 167 10.32 -26.17 1.20
N ALA A 168 10.59 -25.45 0.11
CA ALA A 168 11.16 -24.10 0.16
C ALA A 168 10.27 -23.11 0.95
N TRP A 169 8.94 -23.21 0.82
CA TRP A 169 8.00 -22.40 1.58
C TRP A 169 8.11 -22.64 3.09
N LYS A 170 8.12 -23.92 3.50
CA LYS A 170 8.26 -24.31 4.91
C LYS A 170 9.62 -23.91 5.48
N ASP A 171 10.68 -24.04 4.69
CA ASP A 171 12.03 -23.64 5.10
C ASP A 171 12.14 -22.14 5.32
N LEU A 172 11.55 -21.31 4.45
CA LEU A 172 11.46 -19.86 4.67
C LEU A 172 10.69 -19.52 5.94
N ALA A 173 9.53 -20.16 6.15
CA ALA A 173 8.72 -19.94 7.35
C ALA A 173 9.40 -20.41 8.65
N LYS A 174 10.29 -21.41 8.57
CA LYS A 174 11.09 -21.87 9.72
C LYS A 174 12.30 -20.97 9.96
N LYS A 175 12.95 -20.51 8.89
CA LYS A 175 14.17 -19.69 8.92
C LYS A 175 13.88 -18.26 9.37
N ASP A 176 12.77 -17.70 8.91
CA ASP A 176 12.37 -16.32 9.17
C ASP A 176 10.84 -16.20 9.22
N PRO A 177 10.21 -16.73 10.29
CA PRO A 177 8.75 -16.73 10.42
C PRO A 177 8.16 -15.32 10.36
N GLU A 178 8.78 -14.35 11.03
CA GLU A 178 8.26 -12.98 11.11
C GLU A 178 8.44 -12.23 9.80
N GLY A 179 9.63 -12.27 9.19
CA GLY A 179 9.89 -11.61 7.91
C GLY A 179 9.11 -12.25 6.76
N PHE A 180 8.99 -13.58 6.73
CA PHE A 180 8.22 -14.26 5.69
C PHE A 180 6.71 -14.04 5.84
N PHE A 181 6.21 -13.97 7.08
CA PHE A 181 4.84 -13.51 7.34
C PHE A 181 4.65 -12.09 6.82
N LYS A 182 5.57 -11.17 7.13
CA LYS A 182 5.51 -9.77 6.66
C LYS A 182 5.48 -9.69 5.13
N ALA A 183 6.27 -10.51 4.44
CA ALA A 183 6.24 -10.55 2.98
C ALA A 183 4.87 -11.01 2.42
N GLN A 184 4.28 -12.05 3.01
CA GLN A 184 2.92 -12.52 2.67
C GLN A 184 1.88 -11.42 2.93
N HIS A 185 2.02 -10.72 4.05
CA HIS A 185 1.17 -9.62 4.46
C HIS A 185 1.25 -8.43 3.49
N ASP A 186 2.46 -7.96 3.17
CA ASP A 186 2.71 -6.87 2.22
C ASP A 186 2.23 -7.18 0.80
N ALA A 187 2.14 -8.45 0.41
CA ALA A 187 1.58 -8.84 -0.88
C ALA A 187 0.05 -8.68 -0.95
N ILE A 188 -0.65 -9.02 0.14
CA ILE A 188 -2.10 -8.81 0.27
C ILE A 188 -2.42 -7.31 0.39
N ALA A 189 -1.60 -6.57 1.14
CA ALA A 189 -1.63 -5.11 1.24
C ALA A 189 -1.75 -4.41 -0.10
N ARG A 190 -0.80 -4.75 -0.99
CA ARG A 190 -0.61 -4.11 -2.30
C ARG A 190 -1.83 -4.30 -3.20
N THR A 191 -2.55 -5.40 -3.01
CA THR A 191 -3.66 -5.81 -3.86
C THR A 191 -5.02 -5.40 -3.29
N HIS A 192 -5.13 -5.07 -2.00
CA HIS A 192 -6.42 -4.84 -1.32
C HIS A 192 -6.51 -3.53 -0.50
N HIS A 193 -5.42 -3.05 0.13
CA HIS A 193 -5.49 -1.90 1.05
C HIS A 193 -5.58 -0.54 0.36
N GLY A 194 -4.77 -0.32 -0.69
CA GLY A 194 -4.76 0.94 -1.42
C GLY A 194 -6.14 1.32 -2.02
N PRO A 195 -6.82 0.40 -2.72
CA PRO A 195 -8.18 0.62 -3.20
C PRO A 195 -9.18 0.88 -2.06
N ALA A 196 -9.12 0.09 -0.99
CA ALA A 196 -10.02 0.22 0.15
C ALA A 196 -9.94 1.60 0.84
N VAL A 197 -8.73 2.14 1.04
CA VAL A 197 -8.56 3.48 1.64
C VAL A 197 -9.15 4.57 0.75
N ALA A 198 -8.95 4.48 -0.57
CA ALA A 198 -9.51 5.43 -1.52
C ALA A 198 -11.05 5.37 -1.54
N ASP A 199 -11.61 4.16 -1.48
CA ASP A 199 -13.06 3.96 -1.45
C ASP A 199 -13.68 4.41 -0.12
N ILE A 200 -13.02 4.19 1.02
CA ILE A 200 -13.42 4.73 2.34
C ILE A 200 -13.44 6.26 2.31
N GLN A 201 -12.37 6.90 1.81
CA GLN A 201 -12.31 8.36 1.73
C GLN A 201 -13.42 8.92 0.83
N LYS A 202 -13.65 8.29 -0.32
CA LYS A 202 -14.70 8.68 -1.26
C LYS A 202 -16.11 8.53 -0.68
N THR A 203 -16.37 7.45 0.05
CA THR A 203 -17.72 7.12 0.53
C THR A 203 -18.08 7.78 1.85
N THR A 204 -17.09 8.08 2.69
CA THR A 204 -17.30 8.59 4.05
C THR A 204 -16.73 9.98 4.29
N GLY A 205 -15.84 10.47 3.42
CA GLY A 205 -15.06 11.69 3.67
C GLY A 205 -13.94 11.51 4.69
N LEU A 206 -13.78 10.33 5.29
CA LEU A 206 -12.69 10.02 6.21
C LEU A 206 -11.42 9.70 5.43
N ASP A 207 -10.44 10.60 5.49
CA ASP A 207 -9.08 10.26 5.08
C ASP A 207 -8.36 9.50 6.21
N VAL A 208 -8.41 8.17 6.14
CA VAL A 208 -7.80 7.30 7.15
C VAL A 208 -6.28 7.47 7.20
N THR A 209 -5.64 7.87 6.09
CA THR A 209 -4.17 8.04 6.04
C THR A 209 -3.67 9.16 6.94
N THR A 210 -4.55 10.10 7.29
CA THR A 210 -4.26 11.24 8.17
C THR A 210 -4.49 10.95 9.66
N ARG A 211 -4.96 9.74 10.00
CA ARG A 211 -5.34 9.37 11.36
C ARG A 211 -4.28 8.51 12.04
N SER A 212 -4.50 8.15 13.32
CA SER A 212 -3.61 7.29 14.08
C SER A 212 -3.23 6.03 13.32
N LYS A 213 -2.02 5.54 13.58
CA LYS A 213 -1.53 4.27 13.01
C LYS A 213 -2.47 3.13 13.39
N THR A 214 -3.05 3.20 14.58
CA THR A 214 -4.07 2.25 15.01
C THR A 214 -5.34 2.30 14.15
N LEU A 215 -5.85 3.48 13.78
CA LEU A 215 -7.02 3.56 12.90
C LEU A 215 -6.69 3.12 11.46
N GLN A 216 -5.47 3.39 10.98
CA GLN A 216 -4.97 2.84 9.73
C GLN A 216 -4.93 1.31 9.76
N ASP A 217 -4.47 0.70 10.86
CA ASP A 217 -4.51 -0.75 11.09
C ASP A 217 -5.92 -1.34 11.12
N VAL A 218 -6.90 -0.57 11.62
CA VAL A 218 -8.30 -0.99 11.65
C VAL A 218 -8.92 -0.95 10.26
N ALA A 219 -8.64 0.09 9.46
CA ALA A 219 -9.06 0.14 8.06
C ALA A 219 -8.43 -0.99 7.25
N TRP A 220 -7.16 -1.28 7.52
CA TRP A 220 -6.46 -2.42 6.97
C TRP A 220 -7.12 -3.76 7.30
N SER A 221 -7.33 -4.06 8.59
CA SER A 221 -7.99 -5.29 9.04
C SER A 221 -9.36 -5.46 8.38
N THR A 222 -10.08 -4.34 8.23
CA THR A 222 -11.39 -4.33 7.58
C THR A 222 -11.27 -4.63 6.09
N ALA A 223 -10.30 -4.04 5.38
CA ALA A 223 -10.02 -4.29 3.97
C ALA A 223 -9.62 -5.75 3.69
N VAL A 224 -8.82 -6.37 4.55
CA VAL A 224 -8.42 -7.79 4.39
C VAL A 224 -9.61 -8.73 4.64
N GLN A 225 -10.39 -8.47 5.69
CA GLN A 225 -11.49 -9.36 6.09
C GLN A 225 -12.73 -9.22 5.19
N HIS A 226 -13.06 -8.00 4.77
CA HIS A 226 -14.27 -7.70 3.99
C HIS A 226 -13.98 -7.47 2.50
N ARG A 227 -12.70 -7.47 2.09
CA ARG A 227 -12.25 -7.27 0.71
C ARG A 227 -12.88 -6.01 0.11
N ASN A 228 -13.63 -6.14 -0.98
CA ASN A 228 -14.25 -5.03 -1.71
C ASN A 228 -15.43 -4.36 -0.98
N ASN A 229 -15.83 -4.84 0.20
CA ASN A 229 -16.95 -4.28 0.99
C ASN A 229 -16.46 -3.50 2.22
N SER A 230 -15.18 -3.11 2.24
CA SER A 230 -14.61 -2.39 3.39
C SER A 230 -15.12 -0.95 3.49
N ASP A 231 -15.38 -0.30 2.37
CA ASP A 231 -16.05 1.00 2.30
C ASP A 231 -17.51 0.92 2.79
N ASP A 232 -18.24 -0.15 2.46
CA ASP A 232 -19.61 -0.37 2.96
C ASP A 232 -19.66 -0.48 4.49
N VAL A 233 -18.69 -1.14 5.10
CA VAL A 233 -18.56 -1.22 6.57
C VAL A 233 -18.31 0.16 7.17
N PHE A 234 -17.37 0.94 6.63
CA PHE A 234 -17.08 2.29 7.13
C PHE A 234 -18.26 3.25 6.91
N LYS A 235 -18.92 3.17 5.76
CA LYS A 235 -20.12 3.95 5.43
C LYS A 235 -21.27 3.65 6.37
N ALA A 236 -21.52 2.38 6.70
CA ALA A 236 -22.54 1.99 7.66
C ALA A 236 -22.18 2.45 9.09
N ALA A 237 -20.91 2.26 9.51
CA ALA A 237 -20.43 2.67 10.83
C ALA A 237 -20.51 4.18 11.10
N LEU A 238 -20.30 4.98 10.04
CA LEU A 238 -20.24 6.44 10.08
C LEU A 238 -21.52 7.12 9.59
N LYS A 239 -22.58 6.35 9.31
CA LYS A 239 -23.86 6.88 8.83
C LYS A 239 -24.41 7.95 9.78
N GLY A 240 -24.65 9.15 9.25
CA GLY A 240 -25.17 10.28 10.01
C GLY A 240 -24.17 10.95 10.95
N LYS A 241 -22.88 10.62 10.86
CA LYS A 241 -21.80 11.23 11.64
C LYS A 241 -20.87 12.01 10.72
N ASP A 242 -20.15 12.97 11.30
CA ASP A 242 -19.10 13.74 10.63
C ASP A 242 -17.73 13.20 11.07
N PRO A 243 -17.02 12.43 10.23
CA PRO A 243 -15.76 11.81 10.62
C PRO A 243 -14.66 12.82 10.94
N SER A 244 -14.76 14.07 10.47
CA SER A 244 -13.80 15.12 10.80
C SER A 244 -13.86 15.55 12.28
N LYS A 245 -15.01 15.35 12.92
CA LYS A 245 -15.27 15.73 14.32
C LYS A 245 -15.17 14.55 15.29
N MET A 246 -15.03 13.34 14.78
CA MET A 246 -14.88 12.14 15.59
C MET A 246 -13.42 11.89 15.95
N SER A 247 -13.20 11.47 17.19
CA SER A 247 -11.91 10.93 17.63
C SER A 247 -11.66 9.54 17.02
N ASP A 248 -10.40 9.16 16.93
CA ASP A 248 -10.02 7.84 16.41
C ASP A 248 -10.58 6.70 17.27
N GLU A 249 -10.73 6.90 18.59
CA GLU A 249 -11.39 5.94 19.48
C GLU A 249 -12.87 5.73 19.11
N GLU A 250 -13.60 6.81 18.82
CA GLU A 250 -15.01 6.74 18.40
C GLU A 250 -15.18 6.07 17.04
N ILE A 251 -14.28 6.37 16.10
CA ILE A 251 -14.29 5.75 14.77
C ILE A 251 -13.99 4.25 14.89
N ILE A 252 -12.95 3.86 15.65
CA ILE A 252 -12.60 2.44 15.86
C ILE A 252 -13.78 1.68 16.49
N LYS A 253 -14.41 2.24 17.53
CA LYS A 253 -15.59 1.62 18.17
C LYS A 253 -16.75 1.48 17.19
N ALA A 254 -17.02 2.51 16.39
CA ALA A 254 -18.10 2.48 15.41
C ALA A 254 -17.86 1.41 14.33
N VAL A 255 -16.65 1.31 13.80
CA VAL A 255 -16.27 0.31 12.79
C VAL A 255 -16.42 -1.10 13.33
N TYR A 256 -15.90 -1.39 14.54
CA TYR A 256 -16.03 -2.74 15.12
C TYR A 256 -17.47 -3.08 15.54
N ALA A 257 -18.26 -2.09 15.97
CA ALA A 257 -19.68 -2.28 16.22
C ALA A 257 -20.43 -2.68 14.94
N GLU A 258 -20.12 -2.05 13.80
CA GLU A 258 -20.71 -2.43 12.52
C GLU A 258 -20.23 -3.81 12.04
N ARG A 259 -18.93 -4.10 12.14
CA ARG A 259 -18.37 -5.43 11.78
C ARG A 259 -19.03 -6.55 12.58
N GLY A 260 -19.32 -6.31 13.86
CA GLY A 260 -20.01 -7.24 14.75
C GLY A 260 -21.53 -7.13 14.77
N ARG A 261 -22.16 -6.29 13.92
CA ARG A 261 -23.60 -6.03 13.97
C ARG A 261 -24.39 -7.29 13.64
N ARG A 262 -25.45 -7.54 14.41
CA ARG A 262 -26.40 -8.63 14.17
C ARG A 262 -27.73 -8.11 13.64
N ASN A 263 -28.41 -8.90 12.82
CA ASN A 263 -29.79 -8.66 12.39
C ASN A 263 -30.78 -9.07 13.49
N GLU A 264 -32.08 -8.88 13.26
CA GLU A 264 -33.15 -9.26 14.19
C GLU A 264 -33.17 -10.77 14.50
N GLY A 265 -32.77 -11.61 13.54
CA GLY A 265 -32.56 -13.04 13.73
C GLY A 265 -31.28 -13.41 14.47
N GLY A 266 -30.51 -12.43 14.95
CA GLY A 266 -29.26 -12.62 15.67
C GLY A 266 -28.07 -13.06 14.81
N GLU A 267 -28.17 -13.04 13.47
CA GLU A 267 -27.06 -13.34 12.55
C GLU A 267 -26.15 -12.14 12.33
N LEU A 268 -24.84 -12.38 12.23
CA LEU A 268 -23.91 -11.32 11.83
C LEU A 268 -24.26 -10.83 10.42
N VAL A 269 -24.46 -9.53 10.27
CA VAL A 269 -24.98 -8.94 9.04
C VAL A 269 -24.01 -9.11 7.87
N HIS A 270 -22.71 -9.01 8.16
CA HIS A 270 -21.65 -9.20 7.17
C HIS A 270 -21.23 -10.66 6.97
N PHE A 271 -21.84 -11.60 7.71
CA PHE A 271 -21.49 -13.04 7.71
C PHE A 271 -22.74 -13.93 7.81
N SER A 272 -23.90 -13.46 7.32
CA SER A 272 -25.18 -14.18 7.46
C SER A 272 -25.18 -15.53 6.74
N SER A 273 -24.34 -15.69 5.71
CA SER A 273 -24.12 -16.96 4.99
C SER A 273 -23.23 -17.96 5.72
N SER A 274 -22.60 -17.57 6.83
CA SER A 274 -21.71 -18.45 7.63
C SER A 274 -22.48 -19.22 8.69
N SER A 275 -21.95 -20.36 9.15
CA SER A 275 -22.56 -21.14 10.24
C SER A 275 -22.60 -20.35 11.56
N ARG A 276 -23.53 -20.70 12.46
CA ARG A 276 -23.72 -19.99 13.75
C ARG A 276 -22.45 -19.95 14.60
N GLY A 277 -21.76 -21.08 14.72
CA GLY A 277 -20.48 -21.16 15.45
C GLY A 277 -19.36 -20.34 14.79
N MET A 278 -19.34 -20.24 13.45
CA MET A 278 -18.39 -19.38 12.75
C MET A 278 -18.71 -17.90 12.98
N GLN A 279 -19.99 -17.51 12.95
CA GLN A 279 -20.42 -16.15 13.27
C GLN A 279 -20.04 -15.77 14.72
N GLU A 280 -20.16 -16.69 15.67
CA GLU A 280 -19.72 -16.48 17.06
C GLU A 280 -18.21 -16.31 17.18
N GLY A 281 -17.42 -17.15 16.50
CA GLY A 281 -15.96 -17.01 16.44
C GLY A 281 -15.52 -15.67 15.87
N VAL A 282 -16.13 -15.24 14.76
CA VAL A 282 -15.87 -13.95 14.12
C VAL A 282 -16.29 -12.77 15.02
N ALA A 283 -17.46 -12.84 15.66
CA ALA A 283 -17.91 -11.81 16.60
C ALA A 283 -16.97 -11.68 17.81
N ASN A 284 -16.51 -12.80 18.37
CA ASN A 284 -15.56 -12.80 19.48
C ASN A 284 -14.19 -12.25 19.07
N ARG A 285 -13.74 -12.57 17.84
CA ARG A 285 -12.55 -11.97 17.25
C ARG A 285 -12.68 -10.45 17.14
N PHE A 286 -13.79 -9.91 16.63
CA PHE A 286 -13.99 -8.47 16.52
C PHE A 286 -14.00 -7.76 17.88
N LYS A 287 -14.59 -8.37 18.92
CA LYS A 287 -14.51 -7.84 20.29
C LYS A 287 -13.05 -7.77 20.78
N ASN A 288 -12.29 -8.83 20.54
CA ASN A 288 -10.89 -8.91 20.96
C ASN A 288 -9.98 -7.95 20.17
N GLU A 289 -10.14 -7.88 18.85
CA GLU A 289 -9.44 -6.91 18.01
C GLU A 289 -9.79 -5.47 18.40
N SER A 290 -11.07 -5.16 18.67
CA SER A 290 -11.48 -3.83 19.12
C SER A 290 -10.79 -3.45 20.44
N LYS A 291 -10.73 -4.39 21.39
CA LYS A 291 -10.04 -4.20 22.67
C LYS A 291 -8.55 -3.95 22.46
N ASP A 292 -7.90 -4.74 21.62
CA ASP A 292 -6.47 -4.61 21.32
C ASP A 292 -6.16 -3.31 20.56
N ALA A 293 -7.01 -2.91 19.61
CA ALA A 293 -6.92 -1.64 18.89
C ALA A 293 -7.03 -0.47 19.88
N LEU A 294 -8.03 -0.46 20.76
CA LEU A 294 -8.17 0.60 21.76
C LEU A 294 -6.99 0.64 22.74
N ALA A 295 -6.42 -0.52 23.09
CA ALA A 295 -5.21 -0.57 23.90
C ALA A 295 -3.98 -0.04 23.14
N GLN A 296 -3.85 -0.34 21.84
CA GLN A 296 -2.78 0.17 20.98
C GLN A 296 -2.91 1.68 20.77
N LEU A 297 -4.13 2.19 20.52
CA LEU A 297 -4.41 3.63 20.43
C LEU A 297 -4.06 4.33 21.74
N LYS A 298 -4.42 3.75 22.89
CA LYS A 298 -4.02 4.29 24.21
C LYS A 298 -2.52 4.31 24.38
N LYS A 299 -1.80 3.29 23.92
CA LYS A 299 -0.32 3.26 23.94
C LYS A 299 0.28 4.28 22.98
N GLU A 300 -0.30 4.45 21.79
CA GLU A 300 0.10 5.45 20.80
C GLU A 300 -0.08 6.87 21.35
N GLN A 301 -1.23 7.14 21.97
CA GLN A 301 -1.52 8.39 22.67
C GLN A 301 -0.66 8.57 23.92
N ALA A 302 -0.39 7.51 24.69
CA ALA A 302 0.44 7.54 25.88
C ALA A 302 1.91 7.71 25.55
N ALA A 303 2.42 7.12 24.46
CA ALA A 303 3.77 7.35 23.95
C ALA A 303 3.95 8.83 23.57
N GLY A 304 2.93 9.44 22.95
CA GLY A 304 2.87 10.88 22.75
C GLY A 304 2.74 11.72 24.04
N ARG A 305 2.25 11.13 25.15
CA ARG A 305 2.16 11.77 26.48
C ARG A 305 3.40 11.57 27.38
N THR A 306 4.14 10.48 27.23
CA THR A 306 5.37 10.20 28.00
C THR A 306 6.55 11.00 27.51
N GLU A 307 6.52 11.49 26.26
CA GLU A 307 7.42 12.55 25.80
C GLU A 307 7.09 13.93 26.42
N SER A 308 5.98 14.05 27.17
CA SER A 308 5.41 15.33 27.64
C SER A 308 5.06 15.39 29.15
N ALA A 309 5.62 14.54 30.02
CA ALA A 309 5.45 14.65 31.48
C ALA A 309 6.60 15.44 32.17
N PRO A 310 6.32 16.52 32.95
CA PRO A 310 7.35 17.35 33.60
C PRO A 310 7.66 16.95 35.07
N LYS A 311 8.91 17.12 35.52
CA LYS A 311 9.31 17.12 36.96
C LYS A 311 9.00 18.48 37.61
N PRO A 312 8.69 18.52 38.93
CA PRO A 312 8.32 19.76 39.62
C PRO A 312 9.56 20.54 40.09
N ASP A 313 9.64 21.82 39.69
CA ASP A 313 9.65 23.01 40.57
C ASP A 313 10.32 24.21 39.88
N GLY A 314 9.57 25.32 39.78
CA GLY A 314 10.10 26.66 39.49
C GLY A 314 9.46 27.43 38.29
N LYS A 315 8.24 27.95 38.49
CA LYS A 315 7.48 29.07 37.83
C LYS A 315 8.09 29.87 36.64
N PRO A 316 7.26 30.58 35.82
CA PRO A 316 5.93 30.29 35.28
C PRO A 316 5.92 30.28 33.73
N VAL A 317 4.98 29.52 33.15
CA VAL A 317 4.90 29.11 31.74
C VAL A 317 3.92 29.97 30.93
N THR A 318 4.32 30.40 29.73
CA THR A 318 3.45 30.83 28.63
C THR A 318 3.77 30.05 27.35
N GLY A 319 2.79 29.32 26.78
CA GLY A 319 2.62 29.08 25.33
C GLY A 319 3.49 28.02 24.59
N THR A 320 2.87 26.87 24.29
CA THR A 320 2.90 26.08 23.02
C THR A 320 4.22 25.70 22.28
N GLY A 321 4.38 24.40 21.97
CA GLY A 321 5.20 23.83 20.86
C GLY A 321 5.50 22.32 21.07
N SER A 322 4.93 21.35 20.34
CA SER A 322 5.15 20.91 18.94
C SER A 322 6.55 20.36 18.67
N VAL A 323 6.70 19.03 18.58
CA VAL A 323 7.93 18.36 18.11
C VAL A 323 7.62 17.47 16.91
N ASN A 324 7.56 18.11 15.74
CA ASN A 324 8.32 17.70 14.57
C ASN A 324 8.84 19.00 13.93
N LYS A 325 9.70 19.70 14.67
CA LYS A 325 10.43 20.85 14.14
C LYS A 325 11.87 20.41 13.95
N PRO A 326 12.43 20.41 12.73
CA PRO A 326 13.87 20.54 12.59
C PRO A 326 14.23 21.95 13.03
N VAL A 327 14.70 22.10 14.26
CA VAL A 327 15.52 23.25 14.67
C VAL A 327 16.90 22.62 14.86
N SER A 328 17.89 22.77 14.00
CA SER A 328 18.20 23.77 12.98
C SER A 328 18.84 23.07 11.78
N ALA A 329 18.21 23.08 10.62
CA ALA A 329 18.99 23.12 9.39
C ALA A 329 19.15 24.62 9.13
N GLU A 330 20.29 25.20 9.50
CA GLU A 330 20.61 26.59 9.14
C GLU A 330 20.24 26.80 7.67
N ALA A 331 19.55 27.90 7.37
CA ALA A 331 19.17 28.19 5.99
C ALA A 331 20.45 28.26 5.15
N LYS A 332 20.49 27.46 4.08
CA LYS A 332 21.62 27.43 3.16
C LYS A 332 21.07 27.62 1.76
N GLN A 333 21.76 28.45 0.98
CA GLN A 333 21.44 28.70 -0.41
C GLN A 333 22.73 28.64 -1.21
N VAL A 334 22.74 27.78 -2.22
CA VAL A 334 23.82 27.65 -3.19
C VAL A 334 23.46 28.52 -4.40
N LYS A 335 24.42 29.30 -4.88
CA LYS A 335 24.24 30.11 -6.09
C LYS A 335 24.31 29.21 -7.32
N VAL A 336 23.15 28.90 -7.89
CA VAL A 336 23.03 28.06 -9.09
C VAL A 336 22.39 28.88 -10.20
N PRO A 337 22.98 28.97 -11.41
CA PRO A 337 22.33 29.64 -12.53
C PRO A 337 21.09 28.84 -12.97
N TYR A 338 20.05 29.55 -13.40
CA TYR A 338 18.85 28.93 -13.97
C TYR A 338 19.05 28.69 -15.47
N TYR A 339 18.81 27.45 -15.94
CA TYR A 339 18.80 27.10 -17.36
C TYR A 339 17.50 26.36 -17.73
N SER A 340 16.84 26.82 -18.79
CA SER A 340 15.64 26.17 -19.33
C SER A 340 15.99 25.01 -20.25
N GLN A 341 15.32 23.86 -20.12
CA GLN A 341 15.50 22.73 -21.04
C GLN A 341 15.17 23.05 -22.50
N PHE A 342 14.53 24.19 -22.77
CA PHE A 342 14.14 24.64 -24.11
C PHE A 342 15.12 25.67 -24.71
N GLU A 343 16.19 26.03 -23.99
CA GLU A 343 17.16 27.05 -24.39
C GLU A 343 18.56 26.45 -24.57
N GLY A 344 19.25 26.86 -25.64
CA GLY A 344 20.59 26.40 -25.98
C GLY A 344 21.71 27.18 -25.27
N GLY A 345 22.97 26.88 -25.60
CA GLY A 345 24.12 27.65 -25.11
C GLY A 345 24.70 27.20 -23.77
N HIS A 346 24.12 26.18 -23.14
CA HIS A 346 24.52 25.69 -21.82
C HIS A 346 25.10 24.27 -21.86
N GLY A 347 25.71 23.85 -22.98
CA GLY A 347 26.37 22.54 -23.09
C GLY A 347 25.41 21.34 -23.23
N TYR A 348 24.18 21.56 -23.67
CA TYR A 348 23.23 20.50 -24.05
C TYR A 348 22.36 20.93 -25.23
N THR A 349 21.75 19.95 -25.89
CA THR A 349 20.74 20.16 -26.94
C THR A 349 19.37 20.40 -26.30
N PRO A 350 18.68 21.52 -26.59
CA PRO A 350 17.35 21.79 -26.05
C PRO A 350 16.29 20.79 -26.52
N GLY A 351 15.23 20.61 -25.74
CA GLY A 351 14.06 19.83 -26.13
C GLY A 351 13.17 19.35 -24.98
N GLY A 352 12.02 18.80 -25.32
CA GLY A 352 11.01 18.34 -24.35
C GLY A 352 11.45 17.22 -23.39
N LYS A 353 12.59 16.58 -23.65
CA LYS A 353 13.20 15.53 -22.80
C LYS A 353 14.57 15.94 -22.23
N ALA A 354 14.94 17.21 -22.34
CA ALA A 354 16.27 17.68 -21.96
C ALA A 354 16.39 18.07 -20.46
N CYS A 355 15.37 17.85 -19.64
CA CYS A 355 15.36 18.23 -18.21
C CYS A 355 16.58 17.73 -17.43
N PHE A 356 16.95 16.45 -17.59
CA PHE A 356 18.15 15.91 -16.93
C PHE A 356 19.43 16.62 -17.39
N LYS A 357 19.59 16.87 -18.69
CA LYS A 357 20.78 17.54 -19.24
C LYS A 357 20.88 18.99 -18.76
N ALA A 358 19.75 19.69 -18.72
CA ALA A 358 19.67 21.04 -18.16
C ALA A 358 20.00 21.06 -16.66
N ALA A 359 19.44 20.12 -15.88
CA ALA A 359 19.72 19.98 -14.45
C ALA A 359 21.20 19.68 -14.16
N VAL A 360 21.82 18.78 -14.93
CA VAL A 360 23.26 18.49 -14.84
C VAL A 360 24.10 19.71 -15.22
N SER A 361 23.70 20.47 -16.25
CA SER A 361 24.43 21.68 -16.64
C SER A 361 24.36 22.77 -15.57
N MET A 362 23.19 22.99 -14.96
CA MET A 362 23.03 23.90 -13.81
C MET A 362 23.92 23.48 -12.64
N ALA A 363 23.89 22.19 -12.27
CA ALA A 363 24.72 21.66 -11.19
C ALA A 363 26.23 21.83 -11.49
N LYS A 364 26.66 21.53 -12.72
CA LYS A 364 28.05 21.71 -13.18
C LYS A 364 28.49 23.16 -13.13
N ALA A 365 27.65 24.09 -13.55
CA ALA A 365 27.94 25.53 -13.50
C ALA A 365 28.08 26.05 -12.07
N ALA A 366 27.51 25.36 -11.09
CA ALA A 366 27.66 25.62 -9.66
C ALA A 366 28.71 24.72 -8.97
N GLY A 367 29.57 24.02 -9.73
CA GLY A 367 30.69 23.25 -9.18
C GLY A 367 30.34 21.84 -8.67
N ALA A 368 29.16 21.31 -9.00
CA ALA A 368 28.78 19.93 -8.70
C ALA A 368 28.94 19.02 -9.93
N ASN A 369 29.55 17.84 -9.74
CA ASN A 369 29.73 16.84 -10.78
C ASN A 369 28.75 15.67 -10.59
N VAL A 370 27.64 15.67 -11.32
CA VAL A 370 26.56 14.68 -11.13
C VAL A 370 26.97 13.31 -11.68
N THR A 371 26.92 12.27 -10.85
CA THR A 371 27.29 10.89 -11.23
C THR A 371 26.24 10.23 -12.09
N GLY A 372 26.57 9.07 -12.69
CA GLY A 372 25.70 8.30 -13.58
C GLY A 372 24.48 7.64 -12.89
N PRO A 373 23.55 7.07 -13.67
CA PRO A 373 22.27 6.57 -13.13
C PRO A 373 22.38 5.39 -12.16
N GLY A 374 23.48 4.64 -12.19
CA GLY A 374 23.75 3.56 -11.23
C GLY A 374 24.08 4.05 -9.82
N ASP A 375 24.52 5.30 -9.68
CA ASP A 375 24.95 5.89 -8.42
C ASP A 375 23.92 6.91 -7.92
N ARG A 376 22.79 6.38 -7.46
CA ARG A 376 21.64 7.15 -6.98
C ARG A 376 21.12 6.61 -5.66
N ILE A 377 20.52 7.48 -4.88
CA ILE A 377 19.67 7.08 -3.74
C ILE A 377 18.25 6.96 -4.30
N GLN A 378 17.81 5.73 -4.56
CA GLN A 378 16.44 5.45 -4.99
C GLN A 378 15.50 5.64 -3.80
N VAL A 379 14.65 6.66 -3.86
CA VAL A 379 13.72 7.02 -2.77
C VAL A 379 12.37 6.35 -3.01
N ALA A 380 11.83 6.43 -4.22
CA ALA A 380 10.57 5.82 -4.60
C ALA A 380 10.73 4.32 -4.91
N THR A 381 9.74 3.54 -4.46
CA THR A 381 9.63 2.09 -4.63
C THR A 381 8.44 1.69 -5.52
N GLY A 382 7.59 2.65 -5.88
CA GLY A 382 6.46 2.46 -6.78
C GLY A 382 5.72 3.78 -7.02
N GLU A 383 4.80 3.78 -7.98
CA GLU A 383 4.01 4.94 -8.39
C GLU A 383 2.57 4.49 -8.70
N ASN A 384 1.59 5.32 -8.36
CA ASN A 384 0.18 5.06 -8.70
C ASN A 384 -0.20 5.74 -10.03
N SER A 385 -1.39 5.46 -10.54
CA SER A 385 -1.90 6.01 -11.81
C SER A 385 -2.08 7.55 -11.84
N LYS A 386 -1.78 8.25 -10.74
CA LYS A 386 -1.82 9.71 -10.62
C LYS A 386 -0.43 10.35 -10.52
N GLY A 387 0.64 9.57 -10.59
CA GLY A 387 2.00 10.06 -10.43
C GLY A 387 2.42 10.35 -8.98
N GLN A 388 1.77 9.69 -8.02
CA GLN A 388 2.18 9.74 -6.62
C GLN A 388 3.04 8.52 -6.31
N VAL A 389 4.20 8.74 -5.72
CA VAL A 389 5.17 7.71 -5.41
C VAL A 389 5.01 7.18 -4.00
N THR A 390 5.23 5.87 -3.85
CA THR A 390 5.49 5.25 -2.56
C THR A 390 6.99 5.36 -2.28
N VAL A 391 7.40 5.84 -1.12
CA VAL A 391 8.82 6.02 -0.76
C VAL A 391 9.28 4.99 0.26
N ASP A 392 10.55 4.57 0.19
CA ASP A 392 11.24 3.90 1.29
C ASP A 392 11.69 4.98 2.30
N PRO A 393 11.15 4.99 3.54
CA PRO A 393 11.47 6.03 4.52
C PRO A 393 12.96 6.11 4.89
N LYS A 394 13.68 4.97 4.90
CA LYS A 394 15.12 4.94 5.19
C LYS A 394 15.89 5.57 4.04
N LYS A 395 15.55 5.24 2.80
CA LYS A 395 16.17 5.85 1.62
C LYS A 395 15.81 7.32 1.47
N ALA A 396 14.60 7.70 1.83
CA ALA A 396 14.20 9.10 1.87
C ALA A 396 15.03 9.89 2.91
N ALA A 397 15.24 9.33 4.10
CA ALA A 397 16.10 9.93 5.13
C ALA A 397 17.57 9.97 4.69
N GLU A 398 18.09 8.91 4.06
CA GLU A 398 19.42 8.88 3.45
C GLU A 398 19.58 9.98 2.39
N GLY A 399 18.59 10.12 1.52
CA GLY A 399 18.54 11.16 0.48
C GLY A 399 18.55 12.58 1.06
N ARG A 400 17.74 12.85 2.09
CA ARG A 400 17.74 14.15 2.78
C ARG A 400 19.07 14.44 3.46
N LYS A 401 19.62 13.48 4.21
CA LYS A 401 20.94 13.63 4.84
C LYS A 401 22.02 13.91 3.81
N TYR A 402 21.94 13.26 2.65
CA TYR A 402 22.85 13.52 1.54
C TYR A 402 22.67 14.95 0.98
N ILE A 403 21.43 15.37 0.70
CA ILE A 403 21.13 16.73 0.22
C ILE A 403 21.67 17.77 1.20
N ASP A 404 21.38 17.62 2.49
CA ASP A 404 21.87 18.52 3.54
C ASP A 404 23.40 18.63 3.51
N SER A 405 24.10 17.49 3.44
CA SER A 405 25.56 17.47 3.38
C SER A 405 26.15 18.17 2.14
N GLN A 406 25.46 18.10 1.00
CA GLN A 406 25.89 18.77 -0.23
C GLN A 406 25.65 20.27 -0.15
N LEU A 407 24.49 20.69 0.38
CA LEU A 407 24.19 22.11 0.58
C LEU A 407 25.15 22.75 1.58
N ASP A 408 25.51 22.04 2.65
CA ASP A 408 26.55 22.48 3.61
C ASP A 408 27.93 22.59 2.95
N ALA A 409 28.22 21.76 1.95
CA ALA A 409 29.43 21.84 1.12
C ALA A 409 29.33 22.86 -0.03
N GLY A 410 28.25 23.65 -0.11
CA GLY A 410 28.06 24.65 -1.17
C GLY A 410 27.76 24.05 -2.54
N LYS A 411 27.28 22.80 -2.62
CA LYS A 411 26.99 22.09 -3.87
C LYS A 411 25.48 21.85 -4.02
N PRO A 412 24.90 22.09 -5.21
CA PRO A 412 23.51 21.71 -5.45
C PRO A 412 23.37 20.21 -5.69
N VAL A 413 22.12 19.73 -5.69
CA VAL A 413 21.80 18.31 -5.87
C VAL A 413 20.73 18.12 -6.94
N VAL A 414 21.01 17.30 -7.94
CA VAL A 414 20.00 16.89 -8.94
C VAL A 414 19.11 15.81 -8.36
N VAL A 415 17.80 15.99 -8.46
CA VAL A 415 16.81 15.00 -8.02
C VAL A 415 15.85 14.64 -9.15
N GLY A 416 15.45 13.38 -9.18
CA GLY A 416 14.36 12.91 -10.04
C GLY A 416 13.02 13.11 -9.34
N VAL A 417 12.01 13.51 -10.09
CA VAL A 417 10.63 13.63 -9.60
C VAL A 417 9.67 12.89 -10.50
N SER A 418 8.62 12.34 -9.89
CA SER A 418 7.41 11.88 -10.57
C SER A 418 6.38 13.00 -10.56
N HIS A 419 5.69 13.18 -11.69
CA HIS A 419 4.62 14.16 -11.83
C HIS A 419 3.50 13.73 -12.79
N LYS A 420 3.65 12.58 -13.48
CA LYS A 420 2.65 11.95 -14.36
C LYS A 420 3.19 10.59 -14.81
N ASP A 421 2.46 9.49 -14.56
CA ASP A 421 2.74 8.11 -15.06
C ASP A 421 3.35 8.12 -16.48
N ALA A 422 4.68 8.11 -16.54
CA ALA A 422 5.43 8.25 -17.78
C ALA A 422 6.73 7.42 -17.69
N ASN A 423 6.59 6.12 -17.97
CA ASN A 423 7.65 5.10 -18.00
C ASN A 423 8.81 5.39 -18.99
N TYR A 424 9.65 6.40 -18.74
CA TYR A 424 10.75 6.77 -19.65
C TYR A 424 12.16 6.66 -19.04
N ASN A 425 12.32 6.71 -17.71
CA ASN A 425 13.63 6.66 -17.08
C ASN A 425 13.98 5.27 -16.52
N ALA A 426 15.26 5.02 -16.27
CA ALA A 426 15.81 3.69 -15.91
C ALA A 426 15.25 3.09 -14.61
N ASP A 427 14.59 3.89 -13.76
CA ASP A 427 13.89 3.46 -12.56
C ASP A 427 12.40 3.15 -12.79
N GLY A 428 11.85 3.50 -13.95
CA GLY A 428 10.44 3.36 -14.30
C GLY A 428 9.51 4.26 -13.48
N LEU A 429 10.05 5.27 -12.78
CA LEU A 429 9.31 6.11 -11.81
C LEU A 429 9.63 7.60 -11.93
N THR A 430 10.79 7.96 -12.49
CA THR A 430 11.13 9.37 -12.68
C THR A 430 10.62 9.85 -14.01
N ASP A 431 9.90 10.97 -14.04
CA ASP A 431 9.39 11.60 -15.27
C ASP A 431 10.18 12.87 -15.62
N HIS A 432 10.78 13.50 -14.62
CA HIS A 432 11.40 14.81 -14.72
C HIS A 432 12.56 14.99 -13.74
N PHE A 433 13.43 15.97 -13.99
CA PHE A 433 14.57 16.27 -13.13
C PHE A 433 14.63 17.75 -12.80
N VAL A 434 14.92 18.04 -11.54
CA VAL A 434 15.09 19.40 -11.00
C VAL A 434 16.38 19.48 -10.18
N VAL A 435 16.80 20.69 -9.81
CA VAL A 435 18.03 20.93 -9.05
C VAL A 435 17.70 21.57 -7.71
N ILE A 436 17.94 20.87 -6.61
CA ILE A 436 17.86 21.46 -5.27
C ILE A 436 19.01 22.45 -5.09
N THR A 437 18.68 23.68 -4.72
CA THR A 437 19.62 24.80 -4.60
C THR A 437 19.78 25.28 -3.16
N GLY A 438 18.87 24.92 -2.26
CA GLY A 438 18.93 25.38 -0.88
C GLY A 438 17.94 24.69 0.03
N ARG A 439 17.98 25.10 1.30
CA ARG A 439 17.07 24.67 2.36
C ARG A 439 16.70 25.84 3.26
N GLY A 440 15.50 25.80 3.82
CA GLY A 440 15.02 26.81 4.74
C GLY A 440 13.84 26.34 5.56
N VAL A 441 13.29 27.26 6.34
CA VAL A 441 12.09 27.07 7.15
C VAL A 441 11.11 28.19 6.80
N ASP A 442 9.84 27.88 6.60
CA ASP A 442 8.82 28.88 6.29
C ASP A 442 8.28 29.54 7.57
N ASP A 443 7.44 30.56 7.41
CA ASP A 443 6.84 31.31 8.53
C ASP A 443 5.96 30.42 9.44
N LYS A 444 5.58 29.23 8.96
CA LYS A 444 4.80 28.23 9.70
C LYS A 444 5.69 27.18 10.38
N GLY A 445 7.02 27.33 10.30
CA GLY A 445 7.97 26.42 10.90
C GLY A 445 8.21 25.13 10.10
N ARG A 446 7.71 25.03 8.86
CA ARG A 446 7.92 23.86 8.00
C ARG A 446 9.24 23.99 7.26
N ALA A 447 10.09 22.97 7.38
CA ALA A 447 11.30 22.91 6.58
C ALA A 447 10.98 22.62 5.12
N TYR A 448 11.78 23.20 4.23
CA TYR A 448 11.68 22.99 2.80
C TYR A 448 13.06 23.01 2.11
N TYR A 449 13.11 22.44 0.91
CA TYR A 449 14.21 22.60 -0.04
C TYR A 449 13.78 23.49 -1.21
N THR A 450 14.59 24.48 -1.59
CA THR A 450 14.39 25.29 -2.81
C THR A 450 14.97 24.58 -4.01
N PHE A 451 14.39 24.79 -5.21
CA PHE A 451 14.87 24.15 -6.43
C PHE A 451 14.67 24.97 -7.71
N HIS A 452 15.51 24.71 -8.71
CA HIS A 452 15.30 25.12 -10.10
C HIS A 452 14.60 24.02 -10.90
N ASP A 453 13.52 24.37 -11.59
CA ASP A 453 12.79 23.54 -12.54
C ASP A 453 13.09 23.95 -14.00
N PRO A 454 13.81 23.13 -14.78
CA PRO A 454 14.15 23.45 -16.16
C PRO A 454 12.94 23.35 -17.12
N GLY A 455 11.77 22.88 -16.68
CA GLY A 455 10.57 22.57 -17.47
C GLY A 455 9.80 23.78 -18.02
N THR A 456 10.41 24.95 -18.09
CA THR A 456 9.80 26.20 -18.61
C THR A 456 10.87 27.14 -19.14
N THR A 457 10.55 28.03 -20.08
CA THR A 457 11.42 29.16 -20.48
C THR A 457 11.24 30.38 -19.58
N GLN A 458 10.20 30.41 -18.75
CA GLN A 458 9.92 31.51 -17.85
C GLN A 458 10.76 31.38 -16.58
N THR A 459 11.83 32.17 -16.47
CA THR A 459 12.70 32.17 -15.28
C THR A 459 11.91 32.42 -13.99
N SER A 460 10.91 33.31 -14.00
CA SER A 460 10.06 33.59 -12.83
C SER A 460 9.26 32.37 -12.33
N LYS A 461 9.04 31.37 -13.18
CA LYS A 461 8.37 30.12 -12.83
C LYS A 461 9.33 29.01 -12.44
N GLY A 462 10.41 28.87 -13.20
CA GLY A 462 11.35 27.77 -13.03
C GLY A 462 12.44 28.02 -11.99
N ALA A 463 12.78 29.28 -11.70
CA ALA A 463 13.85 29.58 -10.76
C ALA A 463 13.45 29.32 -9.30
N ASP A 464 14.43 29.03 -8.46
CA ASP A 464 14.29 28.85 -7.01
C ASP A 464 13.84 30.12 -6.26
N THR A 465 13.89 31.28 -6.92
CA THR A 465 13.28 32.53 -6.46
C THR A 465 11.75 32.48 -6.45
N ASN A 466 11.14 31.53 -7.18
CA ASN A 466 9.71 31.30 -7.12
C ASN A 466 9.34 30.65 -5.77
N PRO A 467 8.47 31.26 -4.95
CA PRO A 467 8.07 30.70 -3.65
C PRO A 467 7.37 29.33 -3.76
N ASP A 468 6.83 28.97 -4.93
CA ASP A 468 6.21 27.67 -5.17
C ASP A 468 7.22 26.56 -5.49
N ASN A 469 8.49 26.90 -5.74
CA ASN A 469 9.55 25.92 -6.01
C ASN A 469 10.18 25.46 -4.70
N ARG A 470 9.34 24.83 -3.88
CA ARG A 470 9.69 24.29 -2.56
C ARG A 470 9.24 22.83 -2.43
N PHE A 471 10.18 21.96 -2.08
CA PHE A 471 9.85 20.63 -1.57
C PHE A 471 9.66 20.68 -0.07
N TYR A 472 8.47 20.33 0.40
CA TYR A 472 8.17 20.10 1.81
C TYR A 472 8.27 18.61 2.12
N MET A 473 8.40 18.28 3.40
CA MET A 473 8.49 16.92 3.89
C MET A 473 7.18 16.47 4.52
N GLU A 474 6.72 15.28 4.16
CA GLU A 474 5.69 14.54 4.91
C GLU A 474 6.32 13.69 6.01
N ASP A 475 5.50 13.27 6.98
CA ASP A 475 5.92 12.35 8.06
C ASP A 475 6.38 10.98 7.53
N THR A 476 5.95 10.61 6.32
CA THR A 476 6.41 9.41 5.58
C THR A 476 7.87 9.53 5.13
N GLY A 477 8.48 10.71 5.24
CA GLY A 477 9.78 11.04 4.69
C GLY A 477 9.72 11.46 3.21
N LYS A 478 8.55 11.41 2.57
CA LYS A 478 8.37 11.87 1.20
C LYS A 478 8.67 13.36 1.09
N MET A 479 9.45 13.74 0.08
CA MET A 479 9.61 15.13 -0.33
C MET A 479 8.64 15.41 -1.47
N TYR A 480 7.80 16.43 -1.31
CA TYR A 480 6.77 16.78 -2.27
C TYR A 480 6.68 18.29 -2.47
N ARG A 481 6.33 18.69 -3.69
CA ARG A 481 6.01 20.08 -4.01
C ARG A 481 4.50 20.20 -4.18
N PRO A 482 3.80 21.08 -3.44
CA PRO A 482 2.38 21.36 -3.66
C PRO A 482 2.13 21.86 -5.08
N GLY A 483 1.01 21.47 -5.69
CA GLY A 483 0.63 21.92 -7.03
C GLY A 483 -0.68 21.33 -7.51
N LYS A 484 -1.11 21.69 -8.73
CA LYS A 484 -2.34 21.15 -9.33
C LYS A 484 -2.12 19.73 -9.86
N GLN A 485 -3.16 18.90 -9.85
CA GLN A 485 -3.13 17.56 -10.45
C GLN A 485 -3.19 17.66 -11.99
N ALA A 486 -2.23 17.01 -12.66
CA ALA A 486 -2.07 16.63 -14.08
C ALA A 486 -2.38 17.62 -15.23
N ASN A 487 -2.92 18.83 -15.00
CA ASN A 487 -3.22 19.82 -16.05
C ASN A 487 -2.38 21.10 -15.89
N GLY A 488 -1.65 21.52 -16.94
CA GLY A 488 -0.82 22.75 -16.96
C GLY A 488 0.67 22.51 -17.24
N TYR A 489 1.49 23.57 -17.13
CA TYR A 489 2.97 23.48 -17.22
C TYR A 489 3.51 22.50 -16.19
N VAL A 490 4.60 21.79 -16.50
CA VAL A 490 5.27 20.88 -15.54
C VAL A 490 5.62 21.65 -14.27
N SER A 491 6.13 22.87 -14.41
CA SER A 491 6.44 23.81 -13.32
C SER A 491 5.27 24.18 -12.42
N ASP A 492 4.03 23.83 -12.73
CA ASP A 492 2.84 24.19 -11.95
C ASP A 492 2.18 22.93 -11.28
N ARG A 493 2.79 21.75 -11.47
CA ARG A 493 2.27 20.46 -11.00
C ARG A 493 2.79 20.06 -9.62
N GLN A 494 2.02 19.20 -8.96
CA GLN A 494 2.52 18.47 -7.79
C GLN A 494 3.69 17.56 -8.23
N PHE A 495 4.79 17.61 -7.48
CA PHE A 495 5.96 16.73 -7.66
C PHE A 495 6.15 15.87 -6.43
N GLU A 496 6.61 14.65 -6.62
CA GLU A 496 7.13 13.83 -5.54
C GLU A 496 8.52 13.29 -5.90
N VAL A 497 9.49 13.46 -5.00
CA VAL A 497 10.88 13.08 -5.26
C VAL A 497 11.00 11.55 -5.32
N SER A 498 11.42 11.04 -6.47
CA SER A 498 11.59 9.61 -6.75
C SER A 498 13.02 9.14 -6.51
N MET A 499 14.02 10.01 -6.71
CA MET A 499 15.43 9.68 -6.48
C MET A 499 16.30 10.91 -6.23
N VAL A 500 17.47 10.69 -5.62
CA VAL A 500 18.52 11.69 -5.44
C VAL A 500 19.78 11.24 -6.19
N ARG A 501 20.35 12.10 -7.05
CA ARG A 501 21.61 11.84 -7.75
C ARG A 501 22.78 12.27 -6.90
N ARG A 502 23.80 11.42 -6.82
CA ARG A 502 25.03 11.75 -6.13
C ARG A 502 25.90 12.63 -7.02
N ASN A 503 26.69 13.46 -6.38
CA ASN A 503 27.83 14.18 -6.92
C ASN A 503 29.09 13.34 -6.66
N GLY A 504 29.98 13.26 -7.63
CA GLY A 504 31.24 12.53 -7.57
C GLY A 504 32.47 13.41 -7.48
#